data_AF-A0A941VY84-F1
#
_entry.id   AF-A0A941VY84-F1
#
_cell.length_a   1.000
_cell.length_b   1.000
_cell.length_c   1.000
_cell.angle_alpha   90.00
_cell.angle_beta   90.00
_cell.angle_gamma   90.00
#
_symmetry.space_group_name_H-M   'P 1'
#
loop_
_entity.id
_entity.type
_entity.pdbx_description
1 polymer ?
#
loop_
_entity_poly.entity_id
_entity_poly.type
_entity_poly.pdbx_seq_one_letter_code
_entity_poly.pdbx_strand_id
1 'polypeptide(L)' 'MTDDIHAFSPGTEIPIQITADTATPGLNTRKIKLSGNGVVIRNNIKNITSRGNQMCVAAEFKDKLDISDYLT' A
#
# COMPACT_ATOMS: atom_id res chain seq x y z
N MET A 1 7.53 -1.79 -11.22
CA MET A 1 7.83 -2.85 -12.21
C MET A 1 8.45 -3.98 -11.42
N THR A 2 8.07 -5.22 -11.70
CA THR A 2 8.68 -6.41 -11.08
C THR A 2 9.00 -7.42 -12.18
N ASP A 3 10.14 -8.09 -12.06
CA ASP A 3 10.49 -9.21 -12.95
C ASP A 3 9.90 -10.53 -12.41
N ASP A 4 9.46 -10.53 -11.14
CA ASP A 4 8.76 -11.64 -10.51
C ASP A 4 7.24 -11.48 -10.65
N ILE A 5 6.64 -12.35 -11.47
CA ILE A 5 5.19 -12.43 -11.70
C ILE A 5 4.42 -12.92 -10.46
N HIS A 6 5.10 -13.59 -9.53
CA HIS A 6 4.51 -14.19 -8.34
C HIS A 6 4.65 -13.30 -7.10
N ALA A 7 5.47 -12.25 -7.14
CA ALA A 7 5.70 -11.31 -6.04
C ALA A 7 4.41 -10.73 -5.43
N PHE A 8 3.33 -10.67 -6.22
CA PHE A 8 2.02 -10.18 -5.79
C PHE A 8 0.91 -11.18 -6.10
N SER A 9 1.17 -12.47 -5.93
CA SER A 9 0.12 -13.50 -6.02
C SER A 9 -0.93 -13.31 -4.92
N PRO A 10 -2.20 -13.70 -5.13
CA PRO A 10 -3.21 -13.71 -4.08
C PRO A 10 -2.73 -14.48 -2.84
N GLY A 11 -2.95 -13.93 -1.65
CA GLY A 11 -2.48 -14.47 -0.38
C GLY A 11 -1.11 -13.96 0.08
N THR A 12 -0.32 -13.33 -0.80
CA THR A 12 0.94 -12.70 -0.40
C THR A 12 0.70 -11.55 0.58
N GLU A 13 1.46 -11.52 1.67
CA GLU A 13 1.48 -10.39 2.59
C GLU A 13 2.44 -9.31 2.10
N ILE A 14 1.99 -8.06 2.14
CA ILE A 14 2.76 -6.90 1.72
C ILE A 14 2.67 -5.77 2.77
N PRO A 15 3.76 -5.04 3.02
CA PRO A 15 3.69 -3.83 3.83
C PRO A 15 2.94 -2.74 3.07
N ILE A 16 2.04 -2.04 3.75
CA ILE A 16 1.31 -0.89 3.21
C ILE A 16 1.59 0.32 4.07
N GLN A 17 1.86 1.44 3.41
CA GLN A 17 2.06 2.74 4.05
C GLN A 17 1.24 3.80 3.34
N ILE A 18 0.45 4.56 4.11
CA ILE A 18 -0.33 5.70 3.62
C ILE A 18 0.11 6.94 4.38
N THR A 19 0.46 8.00 3.66
CA THR A 19 0.63 9.33 4.26
C THR A 19 -0.65 10.12 4.04
N ALA A 20 -1.16 10.76 5.09
CA ALA A 20 -2.41 11.51 5.03
C ALA A 20 -2.34 12.81 5.84
N ASP A 21 -3.10 13.82 5.40
CA ASP A 21 -3.36 15.04 6.16
C ASP A 21 -4.70 14.92 6.88
N THR A 22 -4.71 15.13 8.20
CA THR A 22 -5.95 15.12 8.98
C THR A 22 -6.69 16.45 8.80
N ALA A 23 -8.00 16.42 8.49
CA ALA A 23 -8.82 17.62 8.35
C ALA A 23 -9.99 17.64 9.34
N THR A 24 -9.74 17.32 10.61
CA THR A 24 -10.80 17.31 11.63
C THR A 24 -11.17 18.75 12.00
N PRO A 25 -12.44 19.18 11.85
CA PRO A 25 -12.85 20.54 12.20
C PRO A 25 -12.55 20.86 13.67
N GLY A 26 -12.00 22.05 13.94
CA GLY A 26 -11.60 22.47 15.28
C GLY A 26 -10.25 21.93 15.76
N LEU A 27 -9.55 21.14 14.94
CA LEU A 27 -8.17 20.72 15.17
C LEU A 27 -7.25 21.21 14.05
N ASN A 28 -5.99 21.45 14.39
CA ASN A 28 -4.97 21.76 13.39
C ASN A 28 -4.75 20.54 12.48
N THR A 29 -4.49 20.80 11.20
CA THR A 29 -4.06 19.78 10.25
C THR A 29 -2.76 19.14 10.72
N ARG A 30 -2.71 17.81 10.70
CA ARG A 30 -1.53 17.02 11.03
C ARG A 30 -1.20 16.07 9.89
N LYS A 31 0.09 15.93 9.61
CA LYS A 31 0.60 14.90 8.71
C LYS A 31 0.79 13.63 9.51
N ILE A 32 0.00 12.62 9.18
CA ILE A 32 0.09 11.31 9.80
C ILE A 32 0.57 10.28 8.78
N LYS A 33 1.22 9.24 9.31
CA LYS A 33 1.58 8.03 8.59
C LYS A 33 0.75 6.90 9.17
N LEU A 34 0.05 6.18 8.30
CA LEU A 34 -0.61 4.92 8.59
C LEU A 34 0.26 3.80 8.03
N SER A 35 0.63 2.83 8.86
CA SER A 35 1.42 1.66 8.44
C SER A 35 0.82 0.36 8.95
N GLY A 36 1.00 -0.70 8.18
CA GLY A 36 0.59 -2.04 8.57
C GLY A 36 0.83 -3.04 7.45
N ASN A 37 0.34 -4.26 7.62
CA ASN A 37 0.41 -5.29 6.61
C ASN A 37 -0.95 -5.48 5.94
N GLY A 38 -0.92 -5.68 4.63
CA GLY A 38 -2.07 -6.12 3.85
C GLY A 38 -1.82 -7.45 3.18
N VAL A 39 -2.89 -8.05 2.68
CA VAL A 39 -2.86 -9.26 1.87
C VAL A 39 -3.33 -8.94 0.46
N VAL A 40 -2.62 -9.45 -0.53
CA VAL A 40 -3.06 -9.34 -1.92
C VAL A 40 -4.30 -10.21 -2.12
N ILE A 41 -5.41 -9.60 -2.54
CA ILE A 41 -6.67 -10.30 -2.81
C ILE A 41 -6.81 -10.63 -4.31
N ARG A 42 -6.20 -9.82 -5.18
CA ARG A 42 -6.12 -10.07 -6.62
C ARG A 42 -5.01 -9.23 -7.26
N ASN A 43 -4.47 -9.74 -8.35
CA ASN A 43 -3.51 -9.05 -9.21
C ASN A 43 -3.87 -9.22 -10.69
N ASN A 44 -3.38 -8.31 -11.52
CA ASN A 44 -3.47 -8.42 -12.98
C ASN A 44 -2.22 -7.82 -13.63
N ILE A 45 -1.68 -8.49 -14.65
CA ILE A 45 -0.57 -7.95 -15.46
C ILE A 45 -1.19 -6.97 -16.47
N LYS A 46 -0.84 -5.69 -16.35
CA LYS A 46 -1.30 -4.65 -17.27
C LYS A 46 -0.46 -4.63 -18.55
N ASN A 47 0.86 -4.81 -18.42
CA ASN A 47 1.78 -4.84 -19.54
C ASN A 47 3.07 -5.59 -19.21
N ILE A 48 3.69 -6.21 -20.21
CA ILE A 48 5.02 -6.81 -20.13
C ILE A 48 5.95 -5.91 -20.92
N THR A 49 6.96 -5.35 -20.28
CA THR A 49 7.92 -4.44 -20.91
C THR A 49 9.33 -5.02 -20.85
N SER A 50 10.26 -4.46 -21.63
CA SER A 50 11.69 -4.80 -21.52
C SER A 50 12.32 -4.45 -20.17
N ARG A 51 11.61 -3.73 -19.30
CA ARG A 51 12.03 -3.34 -17.94
C ARG A 51 11.22 -4.06 -16.85
N GLY A 52 10.56 -5.16 -17.21
CA GLY A 52 9.75 -5.97 -16.32
C GLY A 52 8.24 -5.79 -16.50
N ASN A 53 7.49 -6.39 -15.59
CA ASN A 53 6.04 -6.45 -15.60
C ASN A 53 5.42 -5.24 -14.88
N GLN A 54 4.47 -4.59 -15.54
CA GLN A 54 3.59 -3.61 -14.94
C GLN A 54 2.33 -4.33 -14.44
N MET A 55 2.05 -4.25 -13.14
CA MET A 55 0.93 -4.96 -12.53
C MET A 55 -0.02 -4.01 -11.80
N CYS A 56 -1.29 -4.37 -11.79
CA CYS A 56 -2.31 -3.81 -10.91
C CYS A 56 -2.52 -4.80 -9.76
N VAL A 57 -2.45 -4.32 -8.52
CA VAL A 57 -2.61 -5.14 -7.31
C VAL A 57 -3.71 -4.52 -6.47
N ALA A 58 -4.66 -5.34 -6.01
CA ALA A 58 -5.59 -4.97 -4.97
C ALA A 58 -5.18 -5.72 -3.69
N ALA A 59 -5.05 -4.98 -2.60
CA ALA A 59 -4.71 -5.51 -1.30
C ALA A 59 -5.73 -5.04 -0.25
N GLU A 60 -5.96 -5.89 0.73
CA GLU A 60 -6.83 -5.63 1.88
C GLU A 60 -5.98 -5.58 3.15
N PHE A 61 -6.28 -4.66 4.06
CA PHE A 61 -5.60 -4.60 5.36
C PHE A 61 -6.03 -5.77 6.23
N LYS A 62 -5.06 -6.49 6.81
CA LYS A 62 -5.35 -7.58 7.75
C LYS A 62 -5.59 -7.07 9.17
N ASP A 63 -4.84 -6.05 9.56
CA ASP A 63 -4.81 -5.54 10.92
C ASP A 63 -5.19 -4.06 10.97
N LYS A 64 -5.42 -3.59 12.21
CA LYS A 64 -5.53 -2.16 12.49
C LYS A 64 -4.22 -1.48 12.08
N LEU A 65 -4.35 -0.36 11.36
CA LEU A 65 -3.20 0.46 10.97
C LEU A 65 -2.59 1.15 12.19
N ASP A 66 -1.27 1.06 12.31
CA ASP A 66 -0.50 1.86 13.24
C ASP A 66 -0.46 3.30 12.75
N ILE A 67 -0.65 4.24 13.67
CA ILE A 67 -0.68 5.68 13.39
C ILE A 67 0.54 6.32 14.06
N SER A 68 1.36 7.00 13.28
CA SER A 68 2.44 7.85 13.80
C SER A 68 2.41 9.22 13.15
N ASP A 69 2.97 10.22 13.83
CA ASP A 69 3.22 11.51 13.21
C ASP A 69 4.30 11.38 12.13
N TYR A 70 4.16 12.13 11.04
CA TYR A 70 5.20 12.22 10.02
C TYR A 70 6.28 13.19 10.52
N LEU A 71 7.41 12.67 11.00
CA LEU A 71 8.55 13.50 11.40
C LEU A 71 9.01 14.36 10.21
N THR A 72 8.88 15.68 10.36
CA THR A 72 9.50 16.69 9.48
C THR A 72 10.99 16.78 9.70
#